data_AF-A0AAW2M7R9-F1
#
_entry.id   AF-A0AAW2M7R9-F1
#
_cell.length_a   1.000
_cell.length_b   1.000
_cell.length_c   1.000
_cell.angle_alpha   90.00
_cell.angle_beta   90.00
_cell.angle_gamma   90.00
#
_symmetry.space_group_name_H-M   'P 1'
#
loop_
_entity.id
_entity.type
_entity.pdbx_description
1 polymer ?
#
loop_
_entity_poly.entity_id
_entity_poly.type
_entity_poly.pdbx_seq_one_letter_code
_entity_poly.pdbx_strand_id
1 'polypeptide(L)'
;MDSNFRIQNRVADPHNSVVRGRMLGQYVMNGGEGPNSYAQNSSYQVFFNDKVTNDFNTLFSSLPPERLYYASGVPGSFHGRLLPKASLHFAYSSCTFNWLSEVPKELADDTSPTWNRAKIHSFGARKEVLEAYSNQYAEDVEAFLDSRAEELVGGGLMALIVPAVPAFWNPNTAYTTLTEFDILGSCLMDLAEKGRFSKAKVDLFNLPLHYTVPQEFKAILERSDDYTLERMEI
;
A
#
# COMPACT_ATOMS: atom_id res chain seq x y z
N MET A 1 20.64 2.21 27.68
CA MET A 1 20.05 2.95 28.82
C MET A 1 18.56 2.94 28.61
N ASP A 2 17.87 2.36 29.57
CA ASP A 2 16.43 2.08 29.53
C ASP A 2 15.60 3.32 29.27
N SER A 3 14.56 3.17 28.45
CA SER A 3 13.42 4.08 28.49
C SER A 3 12.13 3.28 28.32
N ASN A 4 11.58 2.89 29.46
CA ASN A 4 10.19 2.45 29.57
C ASN A 4 9.29 3.66 29.30
N PHE A 5 8.39 3.55 28.31
CA PHE A 5 7.31 4.52 28.12
C PHE A 5 5.97 3.88 28.38
N ARG A 6 5.23 4.49 29.30
CA ARG A 6 3.90 4.14 29.76
C ARG A 6 3.10 5.43 29.69
N ILE A 7 1.99 5.47 28.95
CA ILE A 7 1.09 6.63 28.94
C ILE A 7 -0.34 6.17 29.15
N GLN A 8 -0.95 6.76 30.18
CA GLN A 8 -2.34 6.64 30.62
C GLN A 8 -3.26 7.45 29.71
N ASN A 9 -4.45 6.92 29.45
CA ASN A 9 -5.55 7.67 28.84
C ASN A 9 -6.29 8.50 29.92
N ARG A 10 -6.50 9.79 29.66
CA ARG A 10 -7.36 10.66 30.47
C ARG A 10 -8.72 10.75 29.79
N VAL A 11 -9.77 10.27 30.45
CA VAL A 11 -11.12 10.78 30.26
C VAL A 11 -11.68 11.12 31.64
N ALA A 12 -12.05 12.38 31.81
CA ALA A 12 -12.78 12.87 32.98
C ALA A 12 -14.24 13.09 32.55
N ASP A 13 -15.18 12.45 33.24
CA ASP A 13 -16.55 12.95 33.37
C ASP A 13 -17.06 12.59 34.78
N PRO A 14 -17.49 13.56 35.62
CA PRO A 14 -17.70 13.34 37.05
C PRO A 14 -19.18 13.25 37.43
N HIS A 15 -19.95 12.24 36.99
CA HIS A 15 -21.25 11.95 37.62
C HIS A 15 -21.69 10.49 37.42
N ASN A 16 -21.25 9.56 38.29
CA ASN A 16 -22.17 8.59 38.90
C ASN A 16 -21.51 7.78 40.03
N SER A 17 -22.18 7.74 41.17
CA SER A 17 -21.75 7.08 42.39
C SER A 17 -22.32 5.66 42.48
N VAL A 18 -21.43 4.70 42.75
CA VAL A 18 -21.68 3.40 43.42
C VAL A 18 -22.47 2.33 42.64
N VAL A 19 -21.74 1.42 42.00
CA VAL A 19 -21.81 -0.03 42.33
C VAL A 19 -20.37 -0.57 42.34
N ARG A 20 -19.87 -0.89 43.54
CA ARG A 20 -18.64 -1.66 43.73
C ARG A 20 -18.90 -3.10 43.29
N GLY A 21 -18.53 -3.45 42.06
CA GLY A 21 -18.41 -4.82 41.58
C GLY A 21 -17.01 -5.02 41.01
N ARG A 22 -16.30 -6.05 41.46
CA ARG A 22 -14.95 -6.41 41.01
C ARG A 22 -14.89 -6.52 39.47
N MET A 23 -14.16 -5.62 38.83
CA MET A 23 -13.47 -5.89 37.56
C MET A 23 -12.02 -5.41 37.68
N LEU A 24 -11.27 -6.05 38.57
CA LEU A 24 -9.81 -5.96 38.58
C LEU A 24 -9.27 -7.14 37.77
N GLY A 25 -8.68 -6.86 36.61
CA GLY A 25 -7.60 -7.68 36.07
C GLY A 25 -7.90 -8.64 34.91
N GLN A 26 -8.83 -8.35 34.00
CA GLN A 26 -8.88 -9.10 32.74
C GLN A 26 -8.02 -8.44 31.65
N TYR A 27 -6.81 -8.98 31.54
CA TYR A 27 -5.93 -9.05 30.36
C TYR A 27 -5.35 -7.75 29.80
N VAL A 28 -4.58 -7.02 30.62
CA VAL A 28 -3.50 -6.21 30.04
C VAL A 28 -2.31 -7.16 29.82
N MET A 29 -2.18 -7.68 28.60
CA MET A 29 -1.09 -8.58 28.19
C MET A 29 0.21 -7.76 28.16
N ASN A 30 1.21 -8.19 28.93
CA ASN A 30 2.52 -7.52 29.00
C ASN A 30 3.51 -8.20 28.03
N GLY A 31 4.39 -7.41 27.41
CA GLY A 31 5.55 -7.96 26.68
C GLY A 31 6.48 -8.78 27.59
N GLY A 32 7.14 -9.81 27.04
CA GLY A 32 8.12 -10.66 27.75
C GLY A 32 8.12 -12.15 27.32
N GLU A 33 8.75 -13.02 28.11
CA GLU A 33 8.76 -14.50 27.91
C GLU A 33 8.00 -15.27 29.01
N GLY A 34 7.34 -14.56 29.92
CA GLY A 34 6.56 -15.19 31.00
C GLY A 34 5.33 -15.96 30.49
N PRO A 35 4.68 -16.77 31.35
CA PRO A 35 3.53 -17.61 30.97
C PRO A 35 2.29 -16.84 30.48
N ASN A 36 2.25 -15.53 30.66
CA ASN A 36 1.22 -14.62 30.14
C ASN A 36 1.75 -13.66 29.07
N SER A 37 2.89 -13.98 28.46
CA SER A 37 3.49 -13.11 27.47
C SER A 37 2.92 -13.33 26.07
N TYR A 38 3.16 -12.36 25.19
CA TYR A 38 2.76 -12.43 23.78
C TYR A 38 3.20 -13.73 23.10
N ALA A 39 4.44 -14.17 23.37
CA ALA A 39 5.04 -15.35 22.76
C ALA A 39 4.44 -16.67 23.25
N GLN A 40 3.92 -16.71 24.47
CA GLN A 40 3.42 -17.93 25.12
C GLN A 40 1.89 -18.10 25.01
N ASN A 41 1.14 -17.00 24.81
CA ASN A 41 -0.31 -17.02 25.03
C ASN A 41 -1.13 -16.14 24.04
N SER A 42 -0.58 -15.85 22.85
CA SER A 42 -1.32 -15.19 21.77
C SER A 42 -1.34 -16.08 20.54
N SER A 43 -2.52 -16.57 20.16
CA SER A 43 -2.71 -17.14 18.83
C SER A 43 -2.72 -16.01 17.81
N TYR A 44 -1.61 -15.78 17.10
CA TYR A 44 -1.57 -14.82 15.99
C TYR A 44 -2.24 -15.40 14.75
N GLN A 45 -2.97 -14.57 14.02
CA GLN A 45 -3.48 -14.90 12.69
C GLN A 45 -2.90 -13.90 11.68
N VAL A 46 -2.24 -14.43 10.64
CA VAL A 46 -1.58 -13.67 9.59
C VAL A 46 -2.30 -13.91 8.27
N PHE A 47 -2.73 -12.82 7.65
CA PHE A 47 -3.35 -12.81 6.33
C PHE A 47 -2.31 -12.41 5.28
N PHE A 48 -2.08 -13.29 4.31
CA PHE A 48 -1.27 -13.00 3.14
C PHE A 48 -2.20 -12.60 2.00
N ASN A 49 -2.27 -11.31 1.69
CA ASN A 49 -3.06 -10.81 0.57
C ASN A 49 -2.19 -10.59 -0.66
N ASP A 50 -2.71 -10.99 -1.81
CA ASP A 50 -2.21 -10.63 -3.14
C ASP A 50 -3.36 -10.78 -4.15
N LYS A 51 -3.14 -10.41 -5.42
CA LYS A 51 -4.08 -10.62 -6.52
C LYS A 51 -4.49 -12.10 -6.60
N VAL A 52 -5.69 -12.33 -7.11
CA VAL A 52 -6.25 -13.69 -7.29
C VAL A 52 -5.35 -14.58 -8.17
N THR A 53 -4.56 -13.97 -9.05
CA THR A 53 -3.61 -14.63 -9.95
C THR A 53 -2.28 -14.98 -9.31
N ASN A 54 -2.02 -14.57 -8.07
CA ASN A 54 -0.79 -14.88 -7.36
C ASN A 54 -0.68 -16.39 -7.06
N ASP A 55 0.55 -16.91 -7.02
CA ASP A 55 0.81 -18.31 -6.70
C ASP A 55 0.81 -18.56 -5.18
N PHE A 56 -0.39 -18.64 -4.62
CA PHE A 56 -0.58 -19.00 -3.21
C PHE A 56 -0.12 -20.43 -2.88
N ASN A 57 -0.03 -21.33 -3.86
CA ASN A 57 0.43 -22.70 -3.60
C ASN A 57 1.91 -22.72 -3.22
N THR A 58 2.73 -21.95 -3.94
CA THR A 58 4.14 -21.76 -3.60
C THR A 58 4.31 -21.05 -2.25
N LEU A 59 3.47 -20.04 -1.96
CA LEU A 59 3.45 -19.40 -0.64
C LEU A 59 3.20 -20.44 0.46
N PHE A 60 2.12 -21.21 0.39
CA PHE A 60 1.79 -22.16 1.45
C PHE A 60 2.82 -23.29 1.60
N SER A 61 3.43 -23.71 0.49
CA SER A 61 4.49 -24.74 0.49
C SER A 61 5.81 -24.23 1.08
N SER A 62 6.04 -22.91 1.10
CA SER A 62 7.26 -22.27 1.61
C SER A 62 7.13 -21.71 3.04
N LEU A 63 5.94 -21.76 3.64
CA LEU A 63 5.74 -21.32 5.02
C LEU A 63 6.60 -22.15 6.00
N PRO A 64 7.24 -21.51 7.00
CA PRO A 64 7.99 -22.23 8.01
C PRO A 64 7.11 -23.25 8.76
N PRO A 65 7.59 -24.49 8.96
CA PRO A 65 6.83 -25.52 9.67
C PRO A 65 6.65 -25.17 11.16
N GLU A 66 7.68 -24.58 11.78
CA GLU A 66 7.71 -24.18 13.20
C GLU A 66 7.26 -22.72 13.42
N ARG A 67 6.11 -22.35 12.84
CA ARG A 67 5.54 -21.00 12.99
C ARG A 67 4.66 -20.87 14.23
N LEU A 68 4.71 -19.71 14.88
CA LEU A 68 3.88 -19.36 16.05
C LEU A 68 2.59 -18.61 15.68
N TYR A 69 2.08 -18.79 14.46
CA TYR A 69 0.89 -18.11 13.94
C TYR A 69 0.10 -18.99 12.96
N TYR A 70 -1.20 -18.74 12.87
CA TYR A 70 -2.06 -19.28 11.82
C TYR A 70 -1.92 -18.44 10.55
N ALA A 71 -1.82 -19.09 9.40
CA ALA A 71 -1.67 -18.43 8.11
C ALA A 71 -2.96 -18.59 7.28
N SER A 72 -3.36 -17.54 6.58
CA SER A 72 -4.48 -17.55 5.64
C SER A 72 -4.13 -16.74 4.39
N GLY A 73 -4.47 -17.26 3.22
CA GLY A 73 -4.36 -16.51 1.96
C GLY A 73 -5.64 -15.73 1.72
N VAL A 74 -5.51 -14.49 1.26
CA VAL A 74 -6.63 -13.59 0.97
C VAL A 74 -6.50 -13.11 -0.48
N PRO A 75 -7.06 -13.83 -1.46
CA PRO A 75 -6.96 -13.45 -2.87
C PRO A 75 -7.87 -12.24 -3.16
N GLY A 76 -7.31 -11.16 -3.68
CA GLY A 76 -8.07 -9.95 -4.02
C GLY A 76 -7.18 -8.71 -4.18
N SER A 77 -7.72 -7.66 -4.80
CA SER A 77 -6.99 -6.40 -4.93
C SER A 77 -6.95 -5.66 -3.60
N PHE A 78 -5.77 -5.22 -3.15
CA PHE A 78 -5.64 -4.44 -1.92
C PHE A 78 -6.31 -3.07 -1.99
N HIS A 79 -6.51 -2.51 -3.19
CA HIS A 79 -7.26 -1.25 -3.40
C HIS A 79 -8.72 -1.29 -2.90
N GLY A 80 -9.27 -2.47 -2.64
CA GLY A 80 -10.63 -2.63 -2.10
C GLY A 80 -10.67 -3.37 -0.78
N ARG A 81 -11.88 -3.59 -0.26
CA ARG A 81 -12.15 -4.34 0.97
C ARG A 81 -11.91 -5.85 0.77
N LEU A 82 -11.22 -6.45 1.72
CA LEU A 82 -10.74 -7.84 1.75
C LEU A 82 -11.17 -8.57 3.03
N LEU A 83 -11.31 -7.85 4.14
CA LEU A 83 -11.57 -8.44 5.46
C LEU A 83 -12.89 -7.91 6.06
N PRO A 84 -13.47 -8.62 7.04
CA PRO A 84 -14.59 -8.10 7.83
C PRO A 84 -14.22 -6.82 8.60
N LYS A 85 -15.25 -6.07 8.98
CA LYS A 85 -15.08 -4.83 9.74
C LYS A 85 -14.38 -5.10 11.07
N ALA A 86 -13.43 -4.24 11.45
CA ALA A 86 -12.72 -4.31 12.74
C ALA A 86 -12.15 -5.71 13.03
N SER A 87 -11.47 -6.31 12.05
CA SER A 87 -10.84 -7.63 12.16
C SER A 87 -9.31 -7.58 12.06
N LEU A 88 -8.74 -6.46 11.60
CA LEU A 88 -7.31 -6.28 11.42
C LEU A 88 -6.74 -5.42 12.55
N HIS A 89 -5.72 -5.93 13.25
CA HIS A 89 -5.02 -5.18 14.30
C HIS A 89 -3.81 -4.41 13.75
N PHE A 90 -3.15 -4.98 12.75
CA PHE A 90 -1.96 -4.44 12.13
C PHE A 90 -1.96 -4.71 10.63
N ALA A 91 -1.89 -3.65 9.82
CA ALA A 91 -1.72 -3.73 8.38
C ALA A 91 -0.26 -3.48 8.00
N TYR A 92 0.27 -4.26 7.07
CA TYR A 92 1.60 -4.08 6.51
C TYR A 92 1.54 -4.17 5.00
N SER A 93 2.19 -3.22 4.32
CA SER A 93 2.31 -3.23 2.86
C SER A 93 3.68 -2.70 2.44
N SER A 94 4.32 -3.37 1.49
CA SER A 94 5.66 -3.02 1.05
C SER A 94 5.80 -3.20 -0.45
N CYS A 95 6.27 -2.16 -1.15
CA CYS A 95 6.55 -2.17 -2.58
C CYS A 95 5.36 -2.57 -3.47
N THR A 96 4.14 -2.22 -3.06
CA THR A 96 2.90 -2.51 -3.79
C THR A 96 2.20 -1.25 -4.32
N PHE A 97 2.35 -0.12 -3.63
CA PHE A 97 1.64 1.12 -3.92
C PHE A 97 1.96 1.71 -5.29
N ASN A 98 3.11 1.37 -5.86
CA ASN A 98 3.44 1.79 -7.22
C ASN A 98 2.55 1.15 -8.30
N TRP A 99 1.78 0.10 -7.96
CA TRP A 99 0.84 -0.56 -8.87
C TRP A 99 -0.55 0.07 -8.81
N LEU A 100 -0.95 0.68 -9.92
CA LEU A 100 -2.30 1.21 -10.08
C LEU A 100 -3.33 0.08 -10.19
N SER A 101 -4.57 0.38 -9.83
CA SER A 101 -5.71 -0.53 -9.99
C SER A 101 -5.98 -0.80 -11.47
N GLU A 102 -5.80 0.22 -12.30
CA GLU A 102 -5.93 0.17 -13.76
C GLU A 102 -5.05 1.25 -14.44
N VAL A 103 -4.93 1.16 -15.76
CA VAL A 103 -4.34 2.23 -16.57
C VAL A 103 -5.33 3.41 -16.61
N PRO A 104 -4.90 4.67 -16.44
CA PRO A 104 -5.80 5.82 -16.51
C PRO A 104 -6.62 5.81 -17.80
N LYS A 105 -7.95 5.88 -17.67
CA LYS A 105 -8.89 5.68 -18.78
C LYS A 105 -8.75 6.77 -19.85
N GLU A 106 -8.29 7.95 -19.44
CA GLU A 106 -8.01 9.10 -20.30
C GLU A 106 -6.94 8.78 -21.34
N LEU A 107 -6.08 7.78 -21.12
CA LEU A 107 -5.04 7.38 -22.07
C LEU A 107 -5.59 6.56 -23.25
N ALA A 108 -6.86 6.14 -23.22
CA ALA A 108 -7.44 5.27 -24.23
C ALA A 108 -7.82 5.98 -25.54
N ASP A 109 -7.97 7.31 -25.51
CA ASP A 109 -8.36 8.13 -26.66
C ASP A 109 -7.12 8.69 -27.39
N ASP A 110 -6.91 8.26 -28.63
CA ASP A 110 -5.76 8.67 -29.45
C ASP A 110 -5.85 10.12 -29.97
N THR A 111 -7.02 10.75 -29.81
CA THR A 111 -7.23 12.18 -30.10
C THR A 111 -7.02 13.07 -28.88
N SER A 112 -6.92 12.50 -27.68
CA SER A 112 -6.79 13.23 -26.42
C SER A 112 -5.39 13.82 -26.20
N PRO A 113 -5.26 14.97 -25.52
CA PRO A 113 -3.96 15.45 -25.03
C PRO A 113 -3.26 14.47 -24.07
N THR A 114 -3.99 13.51 -23.51
CA THR A 114 -3.46 12.42 -22.68
C THR A 114 -2.96 11.21 -23.48
N TRP A 115 -3.03 11.21 -24.82
CA TRP A 115 -2.50 10.10 -25.60
C TRP A 115 -0.98 9.90 -25.41
N ASN A 116 -0.55 8.74 -24.91
CA ASN A 116 0.85 8.47 -24.55
C ASN A 116 1.65 7.86 -25.72
N ARG A 117 1.64 8.54 -26.86
CA ARG A 117 2.23 8.02 -28.11
C ARG A 117 3.71 7.65 -27.95
N ALA A 118 4.09 6.49 -28.50
CA ALA A 118 5.45 5.93 -28.52
C ALA A 118 6.10 5.74 -27.14
N LYS A 119 5.31 5.79 -26.06
CA LYS A 119 5.74 5.58 -24.69
C LYS A 119 4.82 4.56 -24.03
N ILE A 120 5.35 3.88 -23.02
CA ILE A 120 4.63 2.82 -22.30
C ILE A 120 4.36 3.16 -20.84
N HIS A 121 4.80 4.34 -20.39
CA HIS A 121 4.68 4.82 -19.03
C HIS A 121 4.68 6.36 -19.02
N SER A 122 4.32 6.96 -17.89
CA SER A 122 4.22 8.42 -17.70
C SER A 122 5.57 9.15 -17.72
N PHE A 123 6.68 8.45 -17.52
CA PHE A 123 8.00 9.07 -17.46
C PHE A 123 8.39 9.78 -18.77
N GLY A 124 8.73 11.07 -18.65
CA GLY A 124 9.04 11.94 -19.79
C GLY A 124 7.86 12.17 -20.74
N ALA A 125 6.64 11.83 -20.33
CA ALA A 125 5.43 12.10 -21.09
C ALA A 125 4.98 13.57 -20.91
N ARG A 126 3.90 13.93 -21.61
CA ARG A 126 3.27 15.25 -21.50
C ARG A 126 2.65 15.45 -20.11
N LYS A 127 2.46 16.71 -19.72
CA LYS A 127 1.92 17.08 -18.39
C LYS A 127 0.57 16.41 -18.13
N GLU A 128 -0.29 16.35 -19.13
CA GLU A 128 -1.63 15.77 -19.06
C GLU A 128 -1.57 14.26 -18.80
N VAL A 129 -0.58 13.56 -19.37
CA VAL A 129 -0.35 12.14 -19.08
C VAL A 129 0.09 11.96 -17.63
N LEU A 130 1.07 12.76 -17.17
CA LEU A 130 1.55 12.71 -15.79
C LEU A 130 0.41 12.96 -14.78
N GLU A 131 -0.44 13.94 -15.07
CA GLU A 131 -1.62 14.27 -14.26
C GLU A 131 -2.64 13.13 -14.23
N ALA A 132 -2.93 12.48 -15.36
CA ALA A 132 -3.84 11.32 -15.40
C ALA A 132 -3.34 10.16 -14.53
N TYR A 133 -2.04 9.84 -14.59
CA TYR A 133 -1.44 8.83 -13.71
C TYR A 133 -1.46 9.23 -12.23
N SER A 134 -1.17 10.50 -11.93
CA SER A 134 -1.18 11.02 -10.55
C SER A 134 -2.58 11.02 -9.95
N ASN A 135 -3.61 11.37 -10.73
CA ASN A 135 -5.01 11.33 -10.30
C ASN A 135 -5.45 9.88 -10.02
N GLN A 136 -5.16 8.93 -10.93
CA GLN A 136 -5.47 7.52 -10.69
C GLN A 136 -4.76 6.98 -9.44
N TYR A 137 -3.50 7.35 -9.23
CA TYR A 137 -2.76 6.98 -8.02
C TYR A 137 -3.42 7.51 -6.75
N ALA A 138 -3.85 8.78 -6.75
CA ALA A 138 -4.53 9.38 -5.62
C ALA A 138 -5.85 8.66 -5.31
N GLU A 139 -6.67 8.37 -6.32
CA GLU A 139 -7.92 7.62 -6.17
C GLU A 139 -7.67 6.21 -5.61
N ASP A 140 -6.65 5.52 -6.11
CA ASP A 140 -6.28 4.17 -5.66
C ASP A 140 -5.83 4.15 -4.19
N VAL A 141 -5.00 5.12 -3.80
CA VAL A 141 -4.54 5.26 -2.41
C VAL A 141 -5.71 5.60 -1.48
N GLU A 142 -6.60 6.50 -1.88
CA GLU A 142 -7.80 6.83 -1.09
C GLU A 142 -8.71 5.62 -0.93
N ALA A 143 -9.00 4.88 -2.00
CA ALA A 143 -9.80 3.66 -1.95
C ALA A 143 -9.17 2.59 -1.03
N PHE A 144 -7.84 2.47 -1.05
CA PHE A 144 -7.11 1.62 -0.11
C PHE A 144 -7.32 2.10 1.33
N LEU A 145 -7.13 3.39 1.62
CA LEU A 145 -7.27 3.96 2.96
C LEU A 145 -8.68 3.76 3.51
N ASP A 146 -9.71 4.03 2.72
CA ASP A 146 -11.11 3.83 3.08
C ASP A 146 -11.40 2.35 3.42
N SER A 147 -10.91 1.44 2.57
CA SER A 147 -11.07 0.01 2.78
C SER A 147 -10.37 -0.47 4.06
N ARG A 148 -9.17 0.04 4.34
CA ARG A 148 -8.43 -0.31 5.56
C ARG A 148 -9.07 0.31 6.81
N ALA A 149 -9.74 1.45 6.70
CA ALA A 149 -10.35 2.13 7.84
C ALA A 149 -11.52 1.31 8.39
N GLU A 150 -12.26 0.65 7.49
CA GLU A 150 -13.29 -0.30 7.90
C GLU A 150 -12.72 -1.58 8.54
N GLU A 151 -11.62 -2.09 8.02
CA GLU A 151 -11.06 -3.38 8.43
C GLU A 151 -10.28 -3.30 9.73
N LEU A 152 -9.62 -2.17 9.98
CA LEU A 152 -8.84 -1.95 11.18
C LEU A 152 -9.73 -1.82 12.42
N VAL A 153 -9.27 -2.37 13.53
CA VAL A 153 -9.87 -2.11 14.85
C VAL A 153 -9.55 -0.68 15.30
N GLY A 154 -10.34 -0.14 16.24
CA GLY A 154 -10.00 1.13 16.88
C GLY A 154 -8.63 1.06 17.56
N GLY A 155 -7.72 1.95 17.19
CA GLY A 155 -6.33 1.96 17.65
C GLY A 155 -5.40 0.96 16.92
N GLY A 156 -5.88 0.33 15.84
CA GLY A 156 -5.04 -0.48 14.95
C GLY A 156 -3.98 0.36 14.25
N LEU A 157 -2.92 -0.30 13.76
CA LEU A 157 -1.79 0.37 13.12
C LEU A 157 -1.59 -0.10 11.69
N MET A 158 -0.98 0.77 10.88
CA MET A 158 -0.60 0.46 9.52
C MET A 158 0.84 0.92 9.26
N ALA A 159 1.66 0.04 8.70
CA ALA A 159 3.02 0.33 8.29
C ALA A 159 3.17 0.13 6.78
N LEU A 160 3.60 1.19 6.08
CA LEU A 160 3.69 1.24 4.62
C LEU A 160 5.12 1.53 4.19
N ILE A 161 5.66 0.71 3.28
CA ILE A 161 6.91 0.98 2.56
C ILE A 161 6.55 1.24 1.11
N VAL A 162 6.66 2.50 0.69
CA VAL A 162 6.19 2.97 -0.61
C VAL A 162 7.38 3.34 -1.50
N PRO A 163 7.53 2.74 -2.69
CA PRO A 163 8.49 3.19 -3.68
C PRO A 163 8.14 4.61 -4.11
N ALA A 164 9.06 5.54 -3.89
CA ALA A 164 8.87 6.95 -4.21
C ALA A 164 10.10 7.50 -4.95
N VAL A 165 9.87 8.54 -5.73
CA VAL A 165 10.94 9.27 -6.43
C VAL A 165 11.35 10.47 -5.57
N PRO A 166 12.65 10.70 -5.34
CA PRO A 166 13.08 11.89 -4.61
C PRO A 166 12.64 13.17 -5.34
N ALA A 167 12.13 14.15 -4.60
CA ALA A 167 11.66 15.41 -5.19
C ALA A 167 12.76 16.20 -5.95
N PHE A 168 14.03 15.97 -5.61
CA PHE A 168 15.20 16.58 -6.27
C PHE A 168 15.80 15.70 -7.37
N TRP A 169 15.14 14.60 -7.74
CA TRP A 169 15.67 13.69 -8.73
C TRP A 169 15.82 14.36 -10.10
N ASN A 170 17.00 14.20 -10.71
CA ASN A 170 17.28 14.63 -12.06
C ASN A 170 17.55 13.41 -12.95
N PRO A 171 16.69 13.12 -13.95
CA PRO A 171 16.84 11.97 -14.82
C PRO A 171 18.11 12.01 -15.69
N ASN A 172 18.73 13.18 -15.87
CA ASN A 172 19.97 13.31 -16.64
C ASN A 172 21.22 12.93 -15.85
N THR A 173 21.13 12.81 -14.51
CA THR A 173 22.28 12.57 -13.64
C THR A 173 22.16 11.32 -12.78
N ALA A 174 20.97 10.72 -12.70
CA ALA A 174 20.74 9.50 -11.92
C ALA A 174 19.68 8.60 -12.60
N TYR A 175 20.06 7.36 -12.86
CA TYR A 175 19.15 6.31 -13.35
C TYR A 175 18.31 5.75 -12.19
N THR A 176 17.03 5.52 -12.44
CA THR A 176 16.06 4.94 -11.49
C THR A 176 15.15 3.96 -12.22
N THR A 177 14.30 3.24 -11.49
CA THR A 177 13.29 2.34 -12.10
C THR A 177 12.40 3.04 -13.14
N LEU A 178 12.17 4.35 -13.01
CA LEU A 178 11.46 5.13 -14.03
C LEU A 178 12.18 5.16 -15.39
N THR A 179 13.51 5.27 -15.39
CA THR A 179 14.32 5.27 -16.62
C THR A 179 14.35 3.90 -17.30
N GLU A 180 14.18 2.82 -16.55
CA GLU A 180 14.14 1.46 -17.09
C GLU A 180 12.91 1.24 -17.99
N PHE A 181 11.77 1.86 -17.67
CA PHE A 181 10.56 1.77 -18.50
C PHE A 181 10.68 2.52 -19.83
N ASP A 182 11.46 3.60 -19.89
CA ASP A 182 11.72 4.32 -21.15
C ASP A 182 12.61 3.47 -22.08
N ILE A 183 13.60 2.77 -21.51
CA ILE A 183 14.43 1.80 -22.25
C ILE A 183 13.57 0.64 -22.76
N LEU A 184 12.69 0.09 -21.91
CA LEU A 184 11.77 -0.98 -22.32
C LEU A 184 10.82 -0.51 -23.43
N GLY A 185 10.26 0.69 -23.33
CA GLY A 185 9.42 1.29 -24.37
C GLY A 185 10.16 1.43 -25.70
N SER A 186 11.42 1.91 -25.67
CA SER A 186 12.28 2.03 -26.85
C SER A 186 12.56 0.67 -27.48
N CYS A 187 12.83 -0.36 -26.68
CA CYS A 187 13.02 -1.73 -27.15
C CYS A 187 11.76 -2.29 -27.83
N LEU A 188 10.56 -2.00 -27.30
CA LEU A 188 9.28 -2.38 -27.91
C LEU A 188 9.05 -1.66 -29.24
N MET A 189 9.42 -0.38 -29.35
CA MET A 189 9.37 0.38 -30.60
C MET A 189 10.32 -0.19 -31.66
N ASP A 190 11.56 -0.53 -31.31
CA ASP A 190 12.52 -1.17 -32.22
C ASP A 190 11.99 -2.50 -32.78
N LEU A 191 11.32 -3.29 -31.94
CA LEU A 191 10.69 -4.54 -32.36
C LEU A 191 9.51 -4.30 -33.32
N ALA A 192 8.73 -3.24 -33.10
CA ALA A 192 7.67 -2.84 -34.01
C ALA A 192 8.23 -2.38 -35.36
N GLU A 193 9.32 -1.62 -35.37
CA GLU A 193 10.02 -1.18 -36.59
C GLU A 193 10.60 -2.34 -37.39
N LYS A 194 11.07 -3.38 -36.70
CA LYS A 194 11.49 -4.65 -37.32
C LYS A 194 10.32 -5.54 -37.74
N GLY A 195 9.07 -5.07 -37.62
CA GLY A 195 7.88 -5.76 -38.10
C GLY A 195 7.41 -6.92 -37.22
N ARG A 196 7.84 -7.00 -35.95
CA ARG A 196 7.34 -8.04 -35.02
C ARG A 196 5.88 -7.82 -34.62
N PHE A 197 5.43 -6.57 -34.59
CA PHE A 197 4.06 -6.15 -34.38
C PHE A 197 3.88 -4.69 -34.86
N SER A 198 2.64 -4.20 -34.91
CA SER A 198 2.35 -2.82 -35.32
C SER A 198 2.75 -1.79 -34.27
N LYS A 199 3.23 -0.61 -34.69
CA LYS A 199 3.51 0.54 -33.79
C LYS A 199 2.32 0.92 -32.92
N ALA A 200 1.11 0.87 -33.48
CA ALA A 200 -0.14 1.12 -32.75
C ALA A 200 -0.34 0.23 -31.50
N LYS A 201 0.24 -0.99 -31.49
CA LYS A 201 0.19 -1.85 -30.29
C LYS A 201 1.06 -1.33 -29.16
N VAL A 202 2.18 -0.67 -29.48
CA VAL A 202 3.02 -0.01 -28.48
C VAL A 202 2.33 1.26 -28.00
N ASP A 203 1.77 2.05 -28.91
CA ASP A 203 1.09 3.29 -28.55
C ASP A 203 -0.11 3.05 -27.61
N LEU A 204 -0.82 1.93 -27.77
CA LEU A 204 -1.91 1.51 -26.87
C LEU A 204 -1.44 0.87 -25.56
N PHE A 205 -0.18 0.46 -25.46
CA PHE A 205 0.33 -0.28 -24.31
C PHE A 205 0.87 0.68 -23.24
N ASN A 206 0.21 0.69 -22.09
CA ASN A 206 0.57 1.53 -20.96
C ASN A 206 0.70 0.67 -19.70
N LEU A 207 1.77 0.85 -18.94
CA LEU A 207 1.99 0.16 -17.67
C LEU A 207 1.16 0.83 -16.57
N PRO A 208 0.38 0.09 -15.77
CA PRO A 208 -0.39 0.63 -14.64
C PRO A 208 0.55 0.86 -13.44
N LEU A 209 1.52 1.75 -13.63
CA LEU A 209 2.55 2.07 -12.64
C LEU A 209 2.60 3.58 -12.42
N HIS A 210 2.76 3.98 -11.17
CA HIS A 210 3.05 5.35 -10.79
C HIS A 210 4.03 5.37 -9.62
N TYR A 211 4.97 6.30 -9.65
CA TYR A 211 5.89 6.52 -8.53
C TYR A 211 5.66 7.93 -8.01
N THR A 212 5.04 7.99 -6.85
CA THR A 212 4.77 9.25 -6.14
C THR A 212 6.06 9.96 -5.74
N VAL A 213 6.00 11.27 -5.50
CA VAL A 213 6.97 11.91 -4.61
C VAL A 213 6.46 11.89 -3.16
N PRO A 214 7.34 11.92 -2.14
CA PRO A 214 6.92 11.83 -0.75
C PRO A 214 5.89 12.90 -0.33
N GLN A 215 6.00 14.11 -0.85
CA GLN A 215 5.08 15.21 -0.54
C GLN A 215 3.66 14.95 -1.06
N GLU A 216 3.53 14.38 -2.26
CA GLU A 216 2.23 14.01 -2.84
C GLU A 216 1.58 12.89 -2.02
N PHE A 217 2.35 11.84 -1.69
CA PHE A 217 1.83 10.75 -0.88
C PHE A 217 1.38 11.22 0.49
N LYS A 218 2.20 12.06 1.16
CA LYS A 218 1.84 12.66 2.44
C LYS A 218 0.56 13.48 2.34
N ALA A 219 0.42 14.29 1.30
CA ALA A 219 -0.78 15.09 1.10
C ALA A 219 -2.03 14.22 0.95
N ILE A 220 -1.94 13.07 0.27
CA ILE A 220 -3.06 12.11 0.16
C ILE A 220 -3.40 11.54 1.55
N LEU A 221 -2.40 11.10 2.33
CA LEU A 221 -2.63 10.58 3.68
C LEU A 221 -3.31 11.60 4.60
N GLU A 222 -2.93 12.88 4.51
CA GLU A 222 -3.48 13.97 5.31
C GLU A 222 -4.91 14.38 4.91
N ARG A 223 -5.43 13.92 3.77
CA ARG A 223 -6.84 14.13 3.38
C ARG A 223 -7.80 13.20 4.13
N SER A 224 -7.31 12.09 4.67
CA SER A 224 -8.13 11.11 5.37
C SER A 224 -8.30 11.48 6.84
N ASP A 225 -9.54 11.59 7.31
CA ASP A 225 -9.85 11.85 8.73
C ASP A 225 -9.76 10.58 9.61
N ASP A 226 -9.63 9.40 9.00
CA ASP A 226 -9.59 8.11 9.72
C ASP A 226 -8.21 7.73 10.31
N TYR A 227 -7.14 8.45 9.95
CA TYR A 227 -5.76 8.10 10.31
C TYR A 227 -4.99 9.27 10.92
N THR A 228 -4.10 8.94 11.86
CA THR A 228 -3.07 9.84 12.35
C THR A 228 -1.71 9.35 11.87
N LEU A 229 -0.93 10.23 11.24
CA LEU A 229 0.43 9.91 10.80
C LEU A 229 1.40 9.95 11.99
N GLU A 230 1.77 8.78 12.50
CA GLU A 230 2.70 8.66 13.64
C GLU A 230 4.16 8.95 13.25
N ARG A 231 4.60 8.47 12.08
CA ARG A 231 5.97 8.63 11.59
C ARG A 231 6.03 8.50 10.07
N MET A 232 6.86 9.32 9.44
CA MET A 232 7.19 9.23 8.02
C MET A 232 8.68 9.49 7.84
N GLU A 233 9.35 8.59 7.12
CA GLU A 233 10.75 8.69 6.72
C GLU A 233 10.87 8.59 5.20
N ILE A 234 11.88 9.27 4.65
CA ILE A 234 12.17 9.38 3.21
C ILE A 234 13.63 8.99 3.00
#